data_AF-A0AAW1M5Z9-F1
#
_entry.id   AF-A0AAW1M5Z9-F1
#
_cell.length_a   1.000
_cell.length_b   1.000
_cell.length_c   1.000
_cell.angle_alpha   90.00
_cell.angle_beta   90.00
_cell.angle_gamma   90.00
#
_symmetry.space_group_name_H-M   'P 1'
#
loop_
_entity.id
_entity.type
_entity.pdbx_description
1 polymer ?
#
loop_
_entity_poly.entity_id
_entity_poly.type
_entity_poly.pdbx_seq_one_letter_code
_entity_poly.pdbx_strand_id
1 'polypeptide(L)'
;MAKYLYSSMTLKVIFIIMGCVTTATVLYTLLTDGSPFRKDLLSPWMTATLVDFYINVTVLAVWVCYKESSWFAAALWVVLLVCFGSITTCLYISIQLFLLTAEESADDPMYHILLRRRQNQKDVGKRSSVPLITARVAFGVLGCLMFGVLIYTLLTDGSPFHKDIITPWLAATLIDFYINVAALSVWIGYKESSWIMASIWIILLVCSGSIATCAYIVRHLLLLSSDDPLELVLLNSRLRAESRYEAACG
;
A
#
# COMPACT_ATOMS: atom_id res chain seq x y z
N MET A 1 9.16 -16.70 15.56
CA MET A 1 9.78 -15.51 14.93
C MET A 1 8.73 -14.60 14.31
N ALA A 2 7.84 -15.09 13.42
CA ALA A 2 6.76 -14.28 12.82
C ALA A 2 5.81 -13.62 13.85
N LYS A 3 5.41 -14.33 14.92
CA LYS A 3 4.49 -13.79 15.95
C LYS A 3 5.01 -12.53 16.69
N TYR A 4 6.32 -12.36 16.81
CA TYR A 4 6.92 -11.19 17.48
C TYR A 4 7.04 -9.97 16.55
N LEU A 5 7.21 -10.21 15.24
CA LEU A 5 7.30 -9.16 14.23
C LEU A 5 5.96 -8.43 14.04
N TYR A 6 4.85 -9.14 14.24
CA TYR A 6 3.49 -8.60 14.17
C TYR A 6 2.89 -8.19 15.51
N SER A 7 3.69 -8.10 16.59
CA SER A 7 3.17 -7.54 17.83
C SER A 7 2.70 -6.11 17.58
N SER A 8 1.50 -5.78 18.07
CA SER A 8 0.89 -4.45 17.94
C SER A 8 1.84 -3.33 18.35
N MET A 9 2.64 -3.55 19.41
CA MET A 9 3.63 -2.57 19.86
C MET A 9 4.80 -2.39 18.89
N THR A 10 5.31 -3.50 18.32
CA THR A 10 6.37 -3.46 17.30
C THR A 10 5.91 -2.66 16.08
N LEU A 11 4.69 -2.94 15.58
CA LEU A 11 4.13 -2.24 14.43
C LEU A 11 3.94 -0.73 14.72
N LYS A 12 3.42 -0.38 15.90
CA LYS A 12 3.27 1.04 16.32
C LYS A 12 4.61 1.77 16.27
N VAL A 13 5.63 1.20 16.90
CA VAL A 13 6.97 1.81 16.95
C VAL A 13 7.54 1.97 15.55
N ILE A 14 7.44 0.94 14.70
CA ILE A 14 7.94 0.99 13.32
C ILE A 14 7.27 2.10 12.50
N PHE A 15 5.93 2.17 12.48
CA PHE A 15 5.21 3.17 11.69
C PHE A 15 5.40 4.59 12.22
N ILE A 16 5.51 4.78 13.53
CA ILE A 16 5.85 6.08 14.13
C ILE A 16 7.25 6.52 13.69
N ILE A 17 8.26 5.65 13.81
CA ILE A 17 9.63 5.96 13.40
C ILE A 17 9.68 6.31 11.91
N MET A 18 9.08 5.50 11.05
CA MET A 18 9.05 5.78 9.61
C MET A 18 8.35 7.11 9.30
N GLY A 19 7.22 7.41 9.95
CA GLY A 19 6.52 8.69 9.77
C GLY A 19 7.36 9.89 10.21
N CYS A 20 8.06 9.78 11.34
CA CYS A 20 8.99 10.78 11.81
C CYS A 20 10.17 10.99 10.84
N VAL A 21 10.72 9.90 10.30
CA VAL A 21 11.81 9.96 9.31
C VAL A 21 11.36 10.70 8.05
N THR A 22 10.24 10.33 7.43
CA THR A 22 9.74 11.05 6.23
C THR A 22 9.47 12.50 6.53
N THR A 23 8.83 12.81 7.67
CA THR A 23 8.52 14.18 8.06
C THR A 23 9.79 15.02 8.23
N ALA A 24 10.80 14.47 8.92
CA ALA A 24 12.09 15.14 9.10
C ALA A 24 12.81 15.33 7.77
N THR A 25 12.80 14.33 6.88
CA THR A 25 13.38 14.42 5.54
C THR A 25 12.70 15.50 4.71
N VAL A 26 11.36 15.50 4.61
CA VAL A 26 10.61 16.50 3.84
C VAL A 26 10.85 17.91 4.40
N LEU A 27 10.81 18.09 5.72
CA LEU A 27 11.06 19.38 6.35
C LEU A 27 12.49 19.85 6.10
N TYR A 28 13.48 18.98 6.26
CA TYR A 28 14.88 19.29 5.98
C TYR A 28 15.09 19.71 4.52
N THR A 29 14.54 18.95 3.57
CA THR A 29 14.65 19.27 2.14
C THR A 29 13.92 20.56 1.80
N LEU A 30 12.75 20.82 2.40
CA LEU A 30 12.01 22.07 2.21
C LEU A 30 12.80 23.29 2.71
N LEU A 31 13.48 23.16 3.86
CA LEU A 31 14.28 24.23 4.44
C LEU A 31 15.58 24.50 3.68
N THR A 32 16.18 23.46 3.10
CA THR A 32 17.51 23.56 2.45
C THR A 32 17.43 23.79 0.94
N ASP A 33 16.49 23.13 0.26
CA ASP A 33 16.35 23.15 -1.21
C ASP A 33 15.08 23.89 -1.67
N GLY A 34 14.28 24.41 -0.74
CA GLY A 34 13.07 25.18 -1.04
C GLY A 34 11.94 24.29 -1.58
N SER A 35 11.07 24.85 -2.43
CA SER A 35 9.84 24.18 -2.86
C SER A 35 10.09 22.95 -3.77
N PRO A 36 9.32 21.86 -3.60
CA PRO A 36 9.36 20.70 -4.51
C PRO A 36 8.74 20.99 -5.88
N PHE A 37 7.91 22.01 -6.00
CA PHE A 37 7.14 22.30 -7.21
C PHE A 37 7.95 23.11 -8.23
N ARG A 38 9.08 22.55 -8.67
CA ARG A 38 9.97 23.14 -9.69
C ARG A 38 10.06 22.21 -10.88
N LYS A 39 9.89 22.74 -12.09
CA LYS A 39 9.95 21.95 -13.34
C LYS A 39 11.31 21.29 -13.53
N ASP A 40 12.38 21.94 -13.07
CA ASP A 40 13.75 21.46 -13.19
C ASP A 40 14.02 20.18 -12.38
N LEU A 41 13.15 19.87 -11.39
CA LEU A 41 13.24 18.63 -10.60
C LEU A 41 12.57 17.43 -11.29
N LEU A 42 11.71 17.67 -12.29
CA LEU A 42 10.97 16.62 -13.00
C LEU A 42 11.82 15.98 -14.11
N SER A 43 12.96 15.42 -13.71
CA SER A 43 13.73 14.55 -14.60
C SER A 43 12.93 13.32 -15.02
N PRO A 44 13.30 12.62 -16.10
CA PRO A 44 12.64 11.38 -16.50
C PRO A 44 12.61 10.33 -15.38
N TRP A 45 13.71 10.21 -14.63
CA TRP A 45 13.78 9.34 -13.45
C TRP A 45 12.87 9.80 -12.31
N MET A 46 12.81 11.09 -11.99
CA MET A 46 11.85 11.61 -11.01
C MET A 46 10.41 11.31 -11.44
N THR A 47 10.10 11.49 -12.72
CA THR A 47 8.76 11.21 -13.26
C THR A 47 8.42 9.74 -13.14
N ALA A 48 9.35 8.85 -13.48
CA ALA A 48 9.18 7.40 -13.33
C ALA A 48 8.95 7.01 -11.85
N THR A 49 9.72 7.58 -10.92
CA THR A 49 9.56 7.36 -9.48
C THR A 49 8.20 7.86 -8.98
N LEU A 50 7.73 9.03 -9.44
CA LEU A 50 6.41 9.56 -9.08
C LEU A 50 5.27 8.67 -9.62
N VAL A 51 5.37 8.19 -10.85
CA VAL A 51 4.38 7.24 -11.41
C VAL A 51 4.34 5.97 -10.56
N ASP A 52 5.51 5.41 -10.25
CA ASP A 52 5.62 4.21 -9.40
C ASP A 52 4.97 4.43 -8.02
N PHE A 53 5.33 5.55 -7.41
CA PHE A 53 4.81 6.00 -6.13
C PHE A 53 3.29 6.09 -6.11
N TYR A 54 2.70 6.79 -7.07
CA TYR A 54 1.25 7.00 -7.10
C TYR A 54 0.46 5.72 -7.39
N ILE A 55 1.03 4.75 -8.11
CA ILE A 55 0.39 3.43 -8.28
C ILE A 55 0.33 2.71 -6.93
N ASN A 56 1.41 2.73 -6.14
CA ASN A 56 1.39 2.16 -4.79
C ASN A 56 0.45 2.93 -3.85
N VAL A 57 0.41 4.27 -3.92
CA VAL A 57 -0.56 5.09 -3.17
C VAL A 57 -1.99 4.77 -3.56
N THR A 58 -2.26 4.45 -4.83
CA THR A 58 -3.61 4.03 -5.28
C THR A 58 -4.07 2.77 -4.56
N VAL A 59 -3.19 1.79 -4.35
CA VAL A 59 -3.50 0.58 -3.58
C VAL A 59 -3.87 0.92 -2.13
N LEU A 60 -3.09 1.80 -1.49
CA LEU A 60 -3.35 2.27 -0.13
C LEU A 60 -4.66 3.07 -0.04
N ALA A 61 -4.92 3.94 -1.02
CA ALA A 61 -6.15 4.74 -1.11
C ALA A 61 -7.39 3.85 -1.27
N VAL A 62 -7.31 2.80 -2.10
CA VAL A 62 -8.40 1.81 -2.23
C VAL A 62 -8.67 1.12 -0.89
N TRP A 63 -7.62 0.75 -0.15
CA TRP A 63 -7.75 0.17 1.18
C TRP A 63 -8.40 1.15 2.19
N VAL A 64 -7.98 2.42 2.20
CA VAL A 64 -8.59 3.47 3.04
C VAL A 64 -10.07 3.67 2.70
N CYS A 65 -10.42 3.78 1.42
CA CYS A 65 -11.81 3.91 0.97
C CYS A 65 -12.68 2.70 1.37
N TYR A 66 -12.10 1.50 1.40
CA TYR A 66 -12.78 0.32 1.91
C TYR A 66 -13.04 0.42 3.42
N LYS A 67 -12.02 0.83 4.17
CA LYS A 67 -12.01 0.86 5.64
C LYS A 67 -12.87 1.96 6.24
N GLU A 68 -12.89 3.13 5.63
CA GLU A 68 -13.69 4.27 6.09
C GLU A 68 -15.19 4.05 5.86
N SER A 69 -15.99 4.43 6.85
CA SER A 69 -17.46 4.32 6.77
C SER A 69 -18.10 5.49 6.05
N SER A 70 -17.54 6.68 6.23
CA SER A 70 -18.04 7.91 5.62
C SER A 70 -17.23 8.23 4.38
N TRP A 71 -17.93 8.51 3.28
CA TRP A 71 -17.28 8.93 2.03
C TRP A 71 -16.49 10.22 2.20
N PHE A 72 -16.92 11.12 3.09
CA PHE A 72 -16.19 12.35 3.39
C PHE A 72 -14.85 12.08 4.10
N ALA A 73 -14.80 11.21 5.11
CA ALA A 73 -13.54 10.83 5.75
C ALA A 73 -12.62 10.09 4.77
N ALA A 74 -13.17 9.18 3.95
CA ALA A 74 -12.43 8.51 2.90
C ALA A 74 -11.78 9.52 1.94
N ALA A 75 -12.56 10.48 1.43
CA ALA A 75 -12.06 11.52 0.53
C ALA A 75 -10.97 12.38 1.19
N LEU A 76 -11.16 12.77 2.44
CA LEU A 76 -10.15 13.53 3.20
C LEU A 76 -8.84 12.74 3.33
N TRP A 77 -8.90 11.46 3.70
CA TRP A 77 -7.71 10.63 3.82
C TRP A 77 -7.02 10.38 2.47
N VAL A 78 -7.79 10.21 1.39
CA VAL A 78 -7.22 10.07 0.04
C VAL A 78 -6.50 11.35 -0.39
N VAL A 79 -7.08 12.53 -0.12
CA VAL A 79 -6.40 13.81 -0.39
C VAL A 79 -5.09 13.89 0.42
N LEU A 80 -5.12 13.53 1.70
CA LEU A 80 -3.92 13.50 2.53
C LEU A 80 -2.87 12.50 2.03
N LEU A 81 -3.27 11.34 1.50
CA LEU A 81 -2.35 10.36 0.92
C LEU A 81 -1.68 10.88 -0.35
N VAL A 82 -2.44 11.56 -1.21
CA VAL A 82 -1.90 12.15 -2.44
C VAL A 82 -0.98 13.32 -2.14
N CYS A 83 -1.30 14.15 -1.14
CA CYS A 83 -0.51 15.34 -0.81
C CYS A 83 0.73 15.05 0.05
N PHE A 84 0.63 14.14 1.02
CA PHE A 84 1.68 13.91 2.04
C PHE A 84 2.27 12.50 2.00
N GLY A 85 1.79 11.64 1.10
CA GLY A 85 2.42 10.34 0.86
C GLY A 85 2.47 9.46 2.09
N SER A 86 3.65 8.93 2.37
CA SER A 86 3.90 7.96 3.45
C SER A 86 3.71 8.55 4.84
N ILE A 87 3.78 9.87 5.02
CA ILE A 87 3.44 10.52 6.30
C ILE A 87 1.99 10.18 6.66
N THR A 88 1.08 10.34 5.70
CA THR A 88 -0.33 9.98 5.88
C THR A 88 -0.52 8.48 6.06
N THR A 89 0.19 7.65 5.27
CA THR A 89 0.14 6.19 5.43
C THR A 89 0.52 5.77 6.85
N CYS A 90 1.65 6.27 7.37
CA CYS A 90 2.11 5.98 8.72
C CYS A 90 1.15 6.51 9.78
N LEU A 91 0.63 7.73 9.61
CA LEU A 91 -0.34 8.32 10.54
C LEU A 91 -1.63 7.49 10.59
N TYR A 92 -2.19 7.14 9.43
CA TYR A 92 -3.41 6.36 9.32
C TYR A 92 -3.24 4.98 9.97
N ILE A 93 -2.18 4.25 9.63
CA ILE A 93 -1.90 2.93 10.23
C ILE A 93 -1.69 3.05 11.73
N SER A 94 -0.98 4.09 12.20
CA SER A 94 -0.75 4.32 13.63
C SER A 94 -2.05 4.58 14.38
N ILE A 95 -2.93 5.45 13.88
CA ILE A 95 -4.26 5.70 14.46
C ILE A 95 -5.03 4.38 14.59
N GLN A 96 -5.02 3.57 13.53
CA GLN A 96 -5.72 2.30 13.50
C GLN A 96 -5.15 1.28 14.50
N LEU A 97 -3.82 1.26 14.67
CA LEU A 97 -3.14 0.45 15.69
C LEU A 97 -3.47 0.89 17.12
N PHE A 98 -3.59 2.20 17.38
CA PHE A 98 -3.93 2.72 18.70
C PHE A 98 -5.40 2.50 19.06
N LEU A 99 -6.28 2.39 18.06
CA LEU A 99 -7.68 2.10 18.27
C LEU A 99 -7.95 0.62 18.64
N LEU A 100 -7.02 -0.30 18.43
CA LEU A 100 -7.16 -1.72 18.81
C LEU A 100 -7.37 -1.90 20.32
N THR A 101 -8.44 -2.63 20.70
CA THR A 101 -8.67 -3.01 22.10
C THR A 101 -7.61 -4.03 22.55
N ALA A 102 -7.34 -4.13 23.86
CA ALA A 102 -6.35 -5.07 24.41
C ALA A 102 -6.60 -6.53 24.00
N GLU A 103 -7.86 -6.95 23.88
CA GLU A 103 -8.25 -8.28 23.39
C GLU A 103 -7.94 -8.46 21.89
N GLU A 104 -8.36 -7.53 21.04
CA GLU A 104 -8.08 -7.54 19.58
C GLU A 104 -6.58 -7.48 19.28
N SER A 105 -5.81 -6.78 20.11
CA SER A 105 -4.37 -6.66 19.99
C SER A 105 -3.63 -7.97 20.34
N ALA A 106 -4.25 -8.87 21.10
CA ALA A 106 -3.63 -10.12 21.56
C ALA A 106 -3.90 -11.29 20.62
N ASP A 107 -5.00 -11.26 19.86
CA ASP A 107 -5.40 -12.34 18.95
C ASP A 107 -4.70 -12.24 17.58
N ASP A 108 -5.15 -11.31 16.72
CA ASP A 108 -4.53 -10.98 15.43
C ASP A 108 -4.69 -9.49 15.09
N PRO A 109 -3.71 -8.63 15.45
CA PRO A 109 -3.83 -7.18 15.24
C PRO A 109 -3.94 -6.81 13.75
N MET A 110 -3.31 -7.57 12.86
CA MET A 110 -3.31 -7.24 11.43
C MET A 110 -4.67 -7.54 10.79
N TYR A 111 -5.33 -8.62 11.21
CA TYR A 111 -6.70 -8.92 10.81
C TYR A 111 -7.65 -7.76 11.10
N HIS A 112 -7.64 -7.27 12.34
CA HIS A 112 -8.50 -6.17 12.78
C HIS A 112 -8.14 -4.81 12.17
N ILE A 113 -6.89 -4.62 11.75
CA ILE A 113 -6.48 -3.41 11.01
C ILE A 113 -6.91 -3.48 9.55
N LEU A 114 -6.77 -4.61 8.88
CA LEU A 114 -7.05 -4.68 7.45
C LEU A 114 -8.56 -4.61 7.17
N LEU A 115 -9.37 -5.20 8.04
CA LEU A 115 -10.82 -5.19 7.91
C LEU A 115 -11.47 -3.96 8.54
N ARG A 116 -12.65 -3.59 8.01
CA ARG A 116 -13.49 -2.54 8.57
C ARG A 116 -14.15 -3.04 9.86
N ARG A 117 -13.95 -2.35 10.99
CA ARG A 117 -14.34 -2.71 12.37
C ARG A 117 -15.84 -3.01 12.63
N ARG A 118 -16.76 -2.82 11.68
CA ARG A 118 -18.18 -3.14 11.89
C ARG A 118 -18.90 -3.30 10.55
N GLN A 119 -19.14 -4.54 10.14
CA GLN A 119 -20.22 -4.85 9.20
C GLN A 119 -21.52 -4.86 10.01
N ASN A 120 -22.29 -3.77 9.99
CA ASN A 120 -23.72 -3.92 10.26
C ASN A 120 -24.31 -4.64 9.05
N GLN A 121 -24.85 -5.84 9.25
CA GLN A 121 -25.49 -6.72 8.27
C GLN A 121 -26.53 -6.02 7.36
N LYS A 122 -26.98 -4.81 7.71
CA LYS A 122 -27.94 -4.00 6.96
C LYS A 122 -27.37 -3.22 5.78
N ASP A 123 -26.04 -3.04 5.68
CA ASP A 123 -25.41 -2.27 4.59
C ASP A 123 -24.90 -3.12 3.41
N VAL A 124 -25.05 -4.45 3.48
CA VAL A 124 -24.59 -5.38 2.43
C VAL A 124 -25.33 -5.15 1.09
N GLY A 125 -26.54 -4.58 1.12
CA GLY A 125 -27.36 -4.34 -0.06
C GLY A 125 -27.05 -3.08 -0.87
N LYS A 126 -26.14 -2.21 -0.43
CA LYS A 126 -25.90 -0.91 -1.08
C LYS A 126 -24.42 -0.56 -1.22
N ARG A 127 -23.59 -1.52 -1.65
CA ARG A 127 -22.23 -1.20 -2.10
C ARG A 127 -22.12 -1.54 -3.58
N SER A 128 -21.73 -0.55 -4.38
CA SER A 128 -21.38 -0.76 -5.78
C SER A 128 -20.21 -1.73 -5.82
N SER A 129 -20.50 -3.02 -6.02
CA SER A 129 -19.48 -4.04 -6.20
C SER A 129 -18.72 -3.66 -7.47
N VAL A 130 -17.52 -3.09 -7.32
CA VAL A 130 -16.61 -2.98 -8.46
C VAL A 130 -16.44 -4.41 -8.96
N PRO A 131 -16.77 -4.71 -10.23
CA PRO A 131 -16.64 -6.07 -10.73
C PRO A 131 -15.19 -6.50 -10.56
N LEU A 132 -14.95 -7.75 -10.12
CA LEU A 132 -13.57 -8.28 -9.98
C LEU A 132 -12.79 -8.13 -11.28
N ILE A 133 -13.49 -8.27 -12.41
CA ILE A 133 -12.94 -8.06 -13.75
C ILE A 133 -12.41 -6.63 -13.91
N THR A 134 -13.17 -5.61 -13.48
CA THR A 134 -12.73 -4.22 -13.53
C THR A 134 -11.47 -4.00 -12.70
N ALA A 135 -11.39 -4.57 -11.49
CA ALA A 135 -10.19 -4.48 -10.67
C ALA A 135 -8.97 -5.17 -11.32
N ARG A 136 -9.16 -6.37 -11.91
CA ARG A 136 -8.11 -7.12 -12.62
C ARG A 136 -7.55 -6.29 -13.78
N VAL A 137 -8.44 -5.73 -14.61
CA VAL A 137 -8.06 -4.91 -15.76
C VAL A 137 -7.38 -3.63 -15.30
N ALA A 138 -7.92 -2.94 -14.29
CA ALA A 138 -7.34 -1.69 -13.78
C ALA A 138 -5.91 -1.88 -13.26
N PHE A 139 -5.68 -2.84 -12.35
CA PHE A 139 -4.34 -3.11 -11.83
C PHE A 139 -3.40 -3.70 -12.89
N GLY A 140 -3.92 -4.49 -13.85
CA GLY A 140 -3.15 -4.95 -14.99
C GLY A 140 -2.64 -3.80 -15.87
N VAL A 141 -3.52 -2.85 -16.20
CA VAL A 141 -3.17 -1.65 -16.97
C VAL A 141 -2.16 -0.78 -16.22
N LEU A 142 -2.33 -0.57 -14.91
CA LEU A 142 -1.36 0.18 -14.10
C LEU A 142 0.02 -0.49 -14.06
N GLY A 143 0.07 -1.82 -13.94
CA GLY A 143 1.34 -2.57 -14.01
C GLY A 143 2.01 -2.46 -15.39
N CYS A 144 1.25 -2.59 -16.48
CA CYS A 144 1.76 -2.41 -17.84
C CYS A 144 2.25 -0.98 -18.10
N LEU A 145 1.51 0.03 -17.59
CA LEU A 145 1.91 1.44 -17.66
C LEU A 145 3.27 1.64 -17.00
N MET A 146 3.45 1.16 -15.77
CA MET A 146 4.72 1.30 -15.06
C MET A 146 5.87 0.58 -15.78
N PHE A 147 5.62 -0.63 -16.28
CA PHE A 147 6.62 -1.37 -17.06
C PHE A 147 7.04 -0.59 -18.32
N GLY A 148 6.08 0.01 -19.04
CA GLY A 148 6.35 0.86 -20.19
C GLY A 148 7.15 2.11 -19.83
N VAL A 149 6.81 2.77 -18.72
CA VAL A 149 7.54 3.95 -18.21
C VAL A 149 8.98 3.59 -17.85
N LEU A 150 9.23 2.45 -17.21
CA LEU A 150 10.60 2.00 -16.92
C LEU A 150 11.39 1.71 -18.18
N ILE A 151 10.84 0.96 -19.14
CA ILE A 151 11.52 0.68 -20.40
C ILE A 151 11.85 1.98 -21.13
N TYR A 152 10.87 2.88 -21.24
CA TYR A 152 11.08 4.18 -21.88
C TYR A 152 12.23 4.95 -21.20
N THR A 153 12.19 5.08 -19.88
CA THR A 153 13.19 5.83 -19.12
C THR A 153 14.58 5.18 -19.21
N LEU A 154 14.65 3.84 -19.18
CA LEU A 154 15.91 3.11 -19.37
C LEU A 154 16.50 3.32 -20.75
N LEU A 155 15.65 3.39 -21.79
CA LEU A 155 16.11 3.60 -23.17
C LEU A 155 16.53 5.04 -23.44
N THR A 156 15.88 6.03 -22.83
CA THR A 156 16.21 7.46 -23.06
C THR A 156 17.32 7.97 -22.16
N ASP A 157 17.30 7.61 -20.88
CA ASP A 157 18.18 8.17 -19.84
C ASP A 157 19.21 7.16 -19.32
N GLY A 158 19.18 5.91 -19.80
CA GLY A 158 20.12 4.88 -19.39
C GLY A 158 19.84 4.39 -17.96
N SER A 159 20.90 4.08 -17.20
CA SER A 159 20.78 3.48 -15.87
C SER A 159 20.52 4.52 -14.77
N PRO A 160 19.65 4.22 -13.78
CA PRO A 160 19.37 5.11 -12.66
C PRO A 160 20.52 5.20 -11.64
N PHE A 161 21.55 4.34 -11.74
CA PHE A 161 22.57 4.19 -10.70
C PHE A 161 23.77 5.14 -10.89
N HIS A 162 23.50 6.44 -10.98
CA HIS A 162 24.53 7.48 -11.08
C HIS A 162 24.18 8.67 -10.19
N LYS A 163 25.17 9.30 -9.56
CA LYS A 163 24.92 10.32 -8.53
C LYS A 163 24.30 11.60 -9.08
N ASP A 164 24.54 11.90 -10.35
CA ASP A 164 24.17 13.16 -10.98
C ASP A 164 22.65 13.37 -11.09
N ILE A 165 21.87 12.28 -11.04
CA ILE A 165 20.40 12.36 -11.10
C ILE A 165 19.74 12.49 -9.71
N ILE A 166 20.46 12.20 -8.62
CA ILE A 166 19.90 12.13 -7.26
C ILE A 166 19.88 13.54 -6.64
N THR A 167 18.85 14.30 -7.00
CA THR A 167 18.56 15.59 -6.34
C THR A 167 18.06 15.37 -4.90
N PRO A 168 18.16 16.37 -4.02
CA PRO A 168 17.61 16.27 -2.65
C PRO A 168 16.12 15.88 -2.63
N TRP A 169 15.34 16.41 -3.57
CA TRP A 169 13.93 16.06 -3.73
C TRP A 169 13.71 14.65 -4.28
N LEU A 170 14.56 14.16 -5.19
CA LEU A 170 14.46 12.77 -5.65
C LEU A 170 14.76 11.81 -4.50
N ALA A 171 15.78 12.10 -3.69
CA ALA A 171 16.09 11.32 -2.50
C ALA A 171 14.94 11.31 -1.49
N ALA A 172 14.34 12.47 -1.21
CA ALA A 172 13.17 12.57 -0.33
C ALA A 172 11.97 11.77 -0.85
N THR A 173 11.69 11.86 -2.15
CA THR A 173 10.61 11.10 -2.82
C THR A 173 10.87 9.60 -2.75
N LEU A 174 12.13 9.17 -2.90
CA LEU A 174 12.51 7.77 -2.82
C LEU A 174 12.35 7.21 -1.39
N ILE A 175 12.67 8.01 -0.36
CA ILE A 175 12.43 7.65 1.04
C ILE A 175 10.92 7.47 1.30
N ASP A 176 10.10 8.42 0.86
CA ASP A 176 8.64 8.37 0.96
C ASP A 176 8.09 7.10 0.26
N PHE A 177 8.53 6.86 -0.98
CA PHE A 177 8.23 5.67 -1.75
C PHE A 177 8.55 4.37 -1.00
N TYR A 178 9.76 4.23 -0.47
CA TYR A 178 10.17 3.01 0.20
C TYR A 178 9.44 2.76 1.52
N ILE A 179 8.95 3.80 2.19
CA ILE A 179 8.12 3.64 3.39
C ILE A 179 6.72 3.12 3.03
N ASN A 180 6.14 3.58 1.91
CA ASN A 180 4.92 2.97 1.38
C ASN A 180 5.15 1.51 0.94
N VAL A 181 6.30 1.22 0.32
CA VAL A 181 6.71 -0.17 0.02
C VAL A 181 6.86 -1.01 1.28
N ALA A 182 7.39 -0.46 2.37
CA ALA A 182 7.47 -1.16 3.65
C ALA A 182 6.07 -1.46 4.21
N ALA A 183 5.13 -0.52 4.13
CA ALA A 183 3.74 -0.74 4.53
C ALA A 183 3.09 -1.89 3.72
N LEU A 184 3.29 -1.90 2.40
CA LEU A 184 2.82 -2.98 1.53
C LEU A 184 3.52 -4.31 1.81
N SER A 185 4.80 -4.28 2.15
CA SER A 185 5.58 -5.48 2.51
C SER A 185 5.06 -6.13 3.78
N VAL A 186 4.67 -5.33 4.78
CA VAL A 186 4.02 -5.80 6.01
C VAL A 186 2.69 -6.49 5.69
N TRP A 187 1.90 -5.93 4.77
CA TRP A 187 0.66 -6.56 4.30
C TRP A 187 0.91 -7.89 3.56
N ILE A 188 1.86 -7.92 2.62
CA ILE A 188 2.24 -9.13 1.88
C ILE A 188 2.73 -10.22 2.84
N GLY A 189 3.59 -9.86 3.79
CA GLY A 189 4.14 -10.78 4.78
C GLY A 189 3.07 -11.38 5.70
N TYR A 190 2.00 -10.64 5.99
CA TYR A 190 0.85 -11.15 6.74
C TYR A 190 -0.02 -12.08 5.89
N LYS A 191 -0.21 -11.73 4.62
CA LYS A 191 -1.10 -12.43 3.70
C LYS A 191 -0.54 -13.76 3.20
N GLU A 192 0.78 -13.86 3.02
CA GLU A 192 1.44 -15.08 2.59
C GLU A 192 1.66 -16.05 3.77
N SER A 193 1.17 -17.29 3.64
CA SER A 193 1.38 -18.33 4.67
C SER A 193 2.82 -18.86 4.70
N SER A 194 3.55 -18.75 3.58
CA SER A 194 4.93 -19.22 3.45
C SER A 194 5.89 -18.04 3.55
N TRP A 195 6.83 -18.10 4.49
CA TRP A 195 7.86 -17.07 4.66
C TRP A 195 8.78 -16.95 3.42
N ILE A 196 8.96 -18.04 2.67
CA ILE A 196 9.74 -18.03 1.43
C ILE A 196 9.00 -17.23 0.36
N MET A 197 7.70 -17.50 0.17
CA MET A 197 6.89 -16.77 -0.82
C MET A 197 6.73 -15.30 -0.44
N ALA A 198 6.54 -15.01 0.86
CA ALA A 198 6.55 -13.64 1.37
C ALA A 198 7.87 -12.93 1.03
N SER A 199 9.01 -13.59 1.27
CA SER A 199 10.33 -13.02 0.98
C SER A 199 10.53 -12.76 -0.51
N ILE A 200 10.13 -13.71 -1.38
CA ILE A 200 10.21 -13.53 -2.83
C ILE A 200 9.39 -12.32 -3.27
N TRP A 201 8.14 -12.19 -2.80
CA TRP A 201 7.29 -11.04 -3.16
C TRP A 201 7.81 -9.72 -2.62
N ILE A 202 8.34 -9.69 -1.39
CA ILE A 202 8.95 -8.48 -0.82
C ILE A 202 10.20 -8.08 -1.61
N ILE A 203 11.05 -9.03 -2.02
CA ILE A 203 12.22 -8.73 -2.87
C ILE A 203 11.76 -8.17 -4.22
N LEU A 204 10.77 -8.81 -4.86
CA LEU A 204 10.21 -8.32 -6.12
C LEU A 204 9.63 -6.90 -5.98
N LEU A 205 8.96 -6.61 -4.86
CA LEU A 205 8.42 -5.30 -4.54
C LEU A 205 9.50 -4.24 -4.34
N VAL A 206 10.57 -4.57 -3.62
CA VAL A 206 11.70 -3.64 -3.43
C VAL A 206 12.45 -3.37 -4.73
N CYS A 207 12.60 -4.38 -5.60
CA CYS A 207 13.33 -4.27 -6.85
C CYS A 207 12.52 -3.65 -7.99
N SER A 208 11.21 -3.92 -8.06
CA SER A 208 10.36 -3.59 -9.21
C SER A 208 9.22 -2.63 -8.88
N GLY A 209 9.10 -2.21 -7.62
CA GLY A 209 8.08 -1.29 -7.16
C GLY A 209 6.66 -1.76 -7.46
N SER A 210 5.84 -0.84 -7.95
CA SER A 210 4.42 -1.03 -8.21
C SER A 210 4.11 -2.08 -9.29
N ILE A 211 5.07 -2.47 -10.13
CA ILE A 211 4.89 -3.61 -11.05
C ILE A 211 4.62 -4.88 -10.25
N ALA A 212 5.41 -5.12 -9.20
CA ALA A 212 5.23 -6.27 -8.33
C ALA A 212 3.94 -6.14 -7.49
N THR A 213 3.60 -4.94 -7.02
CA THR A 213 2.32 -4.69 -6.32
C THR A 213 1.13 -5.05 -7.19
N CYS A 214 1.12 -4.57 -8.45
CA CYS A 214 0.07 -4.85 -9.41
C CYS A 214 0.00 -6.33 -9.76
N ALA A 215 1.13 -6.97 -10.04
CA ALA A 215 1.20 -8.40 -10.32
C ALA A 215 0.70 -9.24 -9.14
N TYR A 216 1.04 -8.85 -7.90
CA TYR A 216 0.57 -9.50 -6.68
C TYR A 216 -0.96 -9.40 -6.54
N ILE A 217 -1.51 -8.20 -6.72
CA ILE A 217 -2.95 -7.96 -6.62
C ILE A 217 -3.70 -8.72 -7.73
N VAL A 218 -3.24 -8.64 -8.99
CA VAL A 218 -3.86 -9.35 -10.11
C VAL A 218 -3.82 -10.86 -9.90
N ARG A 219 -2.67 -11.42 -9.47
CA ARG A 219 -2.56 -12.85 -9.12
C ARG A 219 -3.60 -13.24 -8.09
N HIS A 220 -3.76 -12.46 -7.02
CA HIS A 220 -4.76 -12.75 -6.00
C HIS A 220 -6.19 -12.59 -6.50
N LEU A 221 -6.47 -11.59 -7.33
CA LEU A 221 -7.78 -11.40 -7.95
C LEU A 221 -8.15 -12.55 -8.88
N LEU A 222 -7.20 -13.16 -9.59
CA LEU A 222 -7.44 -14.32 -10.45
C LEU A 222 -7.79 -15.58 -9.67
N LEU A 223 -7.37 -15.68 -8.41
CA LEU A 223 -7.71 -16.80 -7.52
C LEU A 223 -9.12 -16.69 -6.91
N LEU A 224 -9.80 -15.55 -7.04
CA LEU A 224 -11.19 -15.38 -6.60
C LEU A 224 -12.17 -15.74 -7.73
N SER A 225 -13.30 -16.35 -7.36
CA SER A 225 -14.43 -16.56 -8.27
C SER A 225 -15.10 -15.23 -8.57
N SER A 226 -15.76 -15.11 -9.73
CA SER A 226 -16.41 -13.86 -10.16
C SER A 226 -17.50 -13.35 -9.22
N ASP A 227 -18.08 -14.24 -8.40
CA ASP A 227 -19.13 -13.93 -7.43
C ASP A 227 -18.62 -13.57 -6.02
N ASP A 228 -17.30 -13.67 -5.78
CA ASP A 228 -16.71 -13.38 -4.47
C ASP A 228 -16.59 -11.87 -4.22
N PRO A 229 -16.80 -11.37 -2.98
CA PRO A 229 -16.55 -9.98 -2.65
C PRO A 229 -15.06 -9.61 -2.74
N LEU A 230 -14.75 -8.42 -3.26
CA LEU A 230 -13.38 -7.88 -3.37
C LEU A 230 -12.63 -7.83 -2.03
N GLU A 231 -13.36 -7.76 -0.91
CA GLU A 231 -12.81 -7.69 0.45
C GLU A 231 -11.96 -8.93 0.78
N LEU A 232 -12.23 -10.08 0.16
CA LEU A 232 -11.45 -11.31 0.32
C LEU A 232 -10.01 -11.21 -0.24
N VAL A 233 -9.72 -10.20 -1.07
CA VAL A 233 -8.36 -9.93 -1.56
C VAL A 233 -7.45 -9.44 -0.43
N LEU A 234 -8.00 -8.77 0.59
CA LEU A 234 -7.22 -8.26 1.72
C LEU A 234 -6.85 -9.36 2.71
N LEU A 235 -7.62 -10.45 2.75
CA LEU A 235 -7.48 -11.54 3.72
C LEU A 235 -6.45 -12.60 3.30
N ASN A 236 -5.87 -13.24 4.31
CA ASN A 236 -5.03 -14.43 4.15
C ASN A 236 -5.89 -15.63 3.67
N SER A 237 -5.26 -16.54 2.92
CA SER A 237 -5.81 -17.81 2.43
C SER A 237 -6.56 -18.64 3.48
N ARG A 238 -6.08 -18.69 4.73
CA ARG A 238 -6.73 -19.44 5.82
C ARG A 238 -8.08 -18.84 6.22
N LEU A 239 -8.09 -17.54 6.50
CA LEU A 239 -9.29 -16.79 6.89
C LEU A 239 -10.31 -16.73 5.75
N ARG A 240 -9.83 -16.72 4.49
CA ARG A 240 -10.66 -16.83 3.30
C ARG A 240 -11.41 -18.17 3.25
N ALA A 241 -10.76 -19.27 3.65
CA ALA A 241 -11.40 -20.58 3.71
C ALA A 241 -12.48 -20.59 4.81
N GLU A 242 -12.15 -20.12 6.02
CA GLU A 242 -13.08 -20.02 7.15
C GLU A 242 -14.33 -19.18 6.82
N SER A 243 -14.17 -18.00 6.21
CA SER A 243 -15.29 -17.16 5.78
C SER A 243 -16.19 -17.83 4.73
N ARG A 244 -15.63 -18.60 3.79
CA ARG A 244 -16.42 -19.37 2.82
C ARG A 244 -17.20 -20.51 3.48
N TYR A 245 -16.65 -21.14 4.51
CA TYR A 245 -17.35 -22.17 5.28
C TYR A 245 -18.53 -21.58 6.06
N GLU A 246 -18.36 -20.43 6.70
CA GLU A 246 -19.44 -19.76 7.41
C GLU A 246 -20.58 -19.32 6.47
N ALA A 247 -20.25 -18.79 5.29
CA ALA A 247 -21.25 -18.40 4.29
C ALA A 247 -21.98 -19.58 3.65
N ALA A 248 -21.41 -20.79 3.68
CA ALA A 248 -22.04 -22.01 3.14
C ALA A 248 -22.93 -22.72 4.16
N CYS A 249 -22.74 -22.47 5.46
CA CYS A 249 -23.47 -23.12 6.56
C CYS A 249 -24.53 -22.24 7.22
N GLY A 250 -24.61 -20.95 6.88
CA GLY A 250 -25.61 -19.98 7.37
C GLY A 250 -26.70 -19.70 6.35
#